data_AF-A0A2E5AG31-F1
#
_entry.id   AF-A0A2E5AG31-F1
#
_cell.length_a   1.000
_cell.length_b   1.000
_cell.length_c   1.000
_cell.angle_alpha   90.00
_cell.angle_beta   90.00
_cell.angle_gamma   90.00
#
_symmetry.space_group_name_H-M   'P 1'
#
loop_
_entity.id
_entity.type
_entity.pdbx_description
1 polymer ?
#
loop_
_entity_poly.entity_id
_entity_poly.type
_entity_poly.pdbx_seq_one_letter_code
_entity_poly.pdbx_strand_id
1 'polypeptide(L)'
;MIDTDTLHLQWALSYPFPRPQTPFIFLDGATWPLMQTQGGFGDWIIDHAKGPIKMAKALGEQRLSEFERGAYHAVAAVGSNAAPAQLRRKFRDHLDDVAIPVIQIHVPDHVVAYANRIAVYGSIPATLVERPGGSVRVWATLLTERDYAIMNGTEDRGEIYDGVPISPIHVPEAIENPFEAYACLTGSLPLRVSAFPSEGCGWPVGGQWEAQSAAIRALDLDLSVDHFVLENTADPELRAARDLALSKVR
;
A
#
# COMPACT_ATOMS: atom_id res chain seq x y z
N MET A 1 7.14 6.40 29.47
CA MET A 1 7.76 6.67 28.16
C MET A 1 7.92 5.32 27.50
N ILE A 2 7.33 5.11 26.32
CA ILE A 2 7.56 3.86 25.57
C ILE A 2 9.00 3.93 25.05
N ASP A 3 9.80 2.89 25.25
CA ASP A 3 11.17 2.84 24.75
C ASP A 3 11.21 2.72 23.22
N THR A 4 12.35 3.10 22.63
CA THR A 4 12.53 3.16 21.17
C THR A 4 12.39 1.80 20.50
N ASP A 5 12.86 0.73 21.14
CA ASP A 5 12.80 -0.64 20.61
C ASP A 5 11.35 -1.11 20.50
N THR A 6 10.55 -0.86 21.55
CA THR A 6 9.11 -1.12 21.53
C THR A 6 8.42 -0.36 20.39
N LEU A 7 8.79 0.89 20.12
CA LEU A 7 8.22 1.66 19.01
C LEU A 7 8.61 1.09 17.64
N HIS A 8 9.87 0.69 17.44
CA HIS A 8 10.32 0.05 16.21
C HIS A 8 9.60 -1.28 15.96
N LEU A 9 9.48 -2.12 16.99
CA LEU A 9 8.78 -3.38 16.92
C LEU A 9 7.30 -3.19 16.56
N GLN A 10 6.61 -2.29 17.26
CA GLN A 10 5.22 -1.97 16.97
C GLN A 10 5.03 -1.45 15.55
N TRP A 11 5.93 -0.58 15.08
CA TRP A 11 5.84 -0.03 13.73
C TRP A 11 6.06 -1.11 12.65
N ALA A 12 7.10 -1.92 12.77
CA ALA A 12 7.40 -3.01 11.84
C ALA A 12 6.24 -4.00 11.75
N LEU A 13 5.71 -4.43 12.90
CA LEU A 13 4.64 -5.41 12.99
C LEU A 13 3.26 -4.85 12.61
N SER A 14 3.11 -3.53 12.57
CA SER A 14 1.85 -2.90 12.16
C SER A 14 1.64 -2.86 10.65
N TYR A 15 2.67 -3.09 9.83
CA TYR A 15 2.55 -3.11 8.36
C TYR A 15 1.45 -4.10 7.90
N PRO A 16 0.59 -3.76 6.92
CA PRO A 16 0.59 -2.58 6.04
C PRO A 16 -0.09 -1.33 6.64
N PHE A 17 -0.18 -1.27 7.97
CA PHE A 17 -0.81 -0.24 8.80
C PHE A 17 -2.35 -0.20 8.69
N PRO A 18 -3.03 0.29 9.74
CA PRO A 18 -4.47 0.48 9.69
C PRO A 18 -4.89 1.46 8.58
N ARG A 19 -6.00 1.14 7.92
CA ARG A 19 -6.67 2.01 6.95
C ARG A 19 -8.19 1.91 7.09
N PRO A 20 -8.94 2.93 6.66
CA PRO A 20 -10.40 2.85 6.55
C PRO A 20 -10.83 1.65 5.70
N GLN A 21 -11.92 1.00 6.10
CA GLN A 21 -12.49 -0.15 5.39
C GLN A 21 -13.37 0.26 4.20
N THR A 22 -13.63 1.56 4.04
CA THR A 22 -14.39 2.15 2.95
C THR A 22 -13.48 3.04 2.11
N PRO A 23 -13.86 3.37 0.85
CA PRO A 23 -13.21 4.41 0.08
C PRO A 23 -13.12 5.74 0.85
N PHE A 24 -12.06 6.50 0.61
CA PHE A 24 -11.81 7.77 1.28
C PHE A 24 -10.96 8.67 0.40
N ILE A 25 -10.91 9.96 0.72
CA ILE A 25 -9.92 10.89 0.18
C ILE A 25 -8.97 11.30 1.30
N PHE A 26 -7.67 11.26 1.01
CA PHE A 26 -6.66 11.93 1.82
C PHE A 26 -6.53 13.35 1.29
N LEU A 27 -7.07 14.32 2.02
CA LEU A 27 -7.14 15.72 1.62
C LEU A 27 -6.53 16.58 2.71
N ASP A 28 -5.53 17.36 2.33
CA ASP A 28 -4.85 18.32 3.17
C ASP A 28 -4.45 17.75 4.55
N GLY A 29 -3.83 16.57 4.52
CA GLY A 29 -3.35 15.89 5.72
C GLY A 29 -4.45 15.25 6.57
N ALA A 30 -5.71 15.29 6.14
CA ALA A 30 -6.86 14.66 6.78
C ALA A 30 -7.44 13.51 5.93
N THR A 31 -8.25 12.64 6.55
CA THR A 31 -8.87 11.49 5.87
C THR A 31 -10.38 11.63 5.97
N TRP A 32 -11.05 11.66 4.82
CA TRP A 32 -12.51 11.82 4.74
C TRP A 32 -13.14 10.67 3.96
N PRO A 33 -14.19 10.01 4.46
CA PRO A 33 -14.87 8.96 3.72
C PRO A 33 -15.44 9.44 2.39
N LEU A 34 -15.28 8.63 1.34
CA LEU A 34 -16.00 8.79 0.08
C LEU A 34 -17.30 7.99 0.17
N MET A 35 -18.42 8.69 0.26
CA MET A 35 -19.75 8.09 0.41
C MET A 35 -20.31 7.57 -0.92
N GLN A 36 -19.98 8.26 -2.01
CA GLN A 36 -20.51 8.03 -3.36
C GLN A 36 -19.46 8.37 -4.41
N THR A 37 -19.35 7.53 -5.43
CA THR A 37 -18.37 7.68 -6.54
C THR A 37 -19.05 7.49 -7.90
N GLN A 38 -20.32 7.87 -8.03
CA GLN A 38 -21.07 7.87 -9.28
C GLN A 38 -20.88 9.18 -10.04
N GLY A 39 -20.92 9.13 -11.37
CA GLY A 39 -20.65 10.28 -12.23
C GLY A 39 -19.17 10.65 -12.26
N GLY A 40 -18.86 11.87 -12.68
CA GLY A 40 -17.50 12.39 -12.73
C GLY A 40 -16.92 12.66 -11.33
N PHE A 41 -15.60 12.89 -11.24
CA PHE A 41 -14.93 13.20 -9.98
C PHE A 41 -15.62 14.31 -9.19
N GLY A 42 -16.06 15.39 -9.85
CA GLY A 42 -16.71 16.52 -9.19
C GLY A 42 -18.02 16.17 -8.47
N ASP A 43 -18.70 15.11 -8.89
CA ASP A 43 -19.97 14.65 -8.32
C ASP A 43 -19.83 13.72 -7.12
N TRP A 44 -18.63 13.21 -6.87
CA TRP A 44 -18.38 12.32 -5.73
C TRP A 44 -18.69 13.04 -4.41
N ILE A 45 -19.19 12.29 -3.43
CA ILE A 45 -19.60 12.84 -2.13
C ILE A 45 -18.59 12.45 -1.05
N ILE A 46 -18.06 13.46 -0.37
CA ILE A 46 -17.13 13.32 0.75
C ILE A 46 -17.87 13.63 2.05
N ASP A 47 -17.76 12.75 3.05
CA ASP A 47 -18.23 13.03 4.41
C ASP A 47 -17.23 13.95 5.12
N HIS A 48 -17.42 15.27 4.97
CA HIS A 48 -16.52 16.29 5.47
C HIS A 48 -16.96 16.82 6.84
N ALA A 49 -16.09 17.53 7.56
CA ALA A 49 -16.31 18.02 8.93
C ALA A 49 -17.66 18.74 9.20
N LYS A 50 -18.25 19.38 8.18
CA LYS A 50 -19.51 20.15 8.26
C LYS A 50 -20.69 19.44 7.60
N GLY A 51 -20.54 18.13 7.35
CA GLY A 51 -21.48 17.30 6.62
C GLY A 51 -21.04 17.00 5.18
N PRO A 52 -21.82 16.19 4.47
CA PRO A 52 -21.49 15.75 3.12
C PRO A 52 -21.35 16.91 2.13
N ILE A 53 -20.27 16.90 1.34
CA ILE A 53 -20.03 17.88 0.28
C ILE A 53 -19.62 17.18 -1.00
N LYS A 54 -19.89 17.83 -2.14
CA LYS A 54 -19.32 17.41 -3.43
C LYS A 54 -17.81 17.57 -3.44
N MET A 55 -17.11 16.65 -4.09
CA MET A 55 -15.66 16.68 -4.28
C MET A 55 -15.22 17.94 -5.03
N ALA A 56 -16.02 18.45 -5.97
CA ALA A 56 -15.76 19.74 -6.61
C ALA A 56 -15.62 20.90 -5.62
N LYS A 57 -16.44 20.91 -4.56
CA LYS A 57 -16.35 21.93 -3.50
C LYS A 57 -15.14 21.73 -2.60
N ALA A 58 -14.75 20.47 -2.35
CA ALA A 58 -13.62 20.14 -1.50
C ALA A 58 -12.27 20.46 -2.18
N LEU A 59 -12.13 20.17 -3.46
CA LEU A 59 -10.90 20.33 -4.22
C LEU A 59 -10.68 21.74 -4.79
N GLY A 60 -11.77 22.44 -5.10
CA GLY A 60 -11.71 23.64 -5.93
C GLY A 60 -11.38 23.30 -7.40
N GLU A 61 -11.48 24.31 -8.27
CA GLU A 61 -11.39 24.16 -9.72
C GLU A 61 -10.03 23.60 -10.18
N GLN A 62 -8.93 24.12 -9.63
CA GLN A 62 -7.59 23.76 -10.07
C GLN A 62 -7.29 22.26 -9.87
N ARG A 63 -7.41 21.75 -8.64
CA ARG A 63 -7.14 20.34 -8.30
C ARG A 63 -8.16 19.40 -8.95
N LEU A 64 -9.45 19.78 -8.98
CA LEU A 64 -10.47 18.97 -9.66
C LEU A 64 -10.13 18.75 -11.14
N SER A 65 -9.65 19.81 -11.81
CA SER A 65 -9.36 19.77 -13.24
C SER A 65 -8.22 18.82 -13.61
N GLU A 66 -7.33 18.47 -12.68
CA GLU A 66 -6.31 17.44 -12.89
C GLU A 66 -6.96 16.05 -13.03
N PHE A 67 -7.89 15.73 -12.13
CA PHE A 67 -8.63 14.47 -12.18
C PHE A 67 -9.57 14.39 -13.38
N GLU A 68 -10.33 15.44 -13.68
CA GLU A 68 -11.30 15.44 -14.79
C GLU A 68 -10.64 15.34 -16.17
N ARG A 69 -9.38 15.79 -16.32
CA ARG A 69 -8.62 15.65 -17.56
C ARG A 69 -7.79 14.36 -17.64
N GLY A 70 -7.88 13.49 -16.64
CA GLY A 70 -7.09 12.25 -16.62
C GLY A 70 -5.61 12.43 -16.27
N ALA A 71 -5.21 13.55 -15.67
CA ALA A 71 -3.83 13.85 -15.30
C ALA A 71 -3.44 13.22 -13.95
N TYR A 72 -3.63 11.90 -13.83
CA TYR A 72 -3.32 11.12 -12.62
C TYR A 72 -2.88 9.69 -12.95
N HIS A 73 -2.14 9.07 -12.04
CA HIS A 73 -1.79 7.67 -12.05
C HIS A 73 -2.74 6.88 -11.15
N ALA A 74 -3.32 5.80 -11.66
CA ALA A 74 -4.14 4.88 -10.89
C ALA A 74 -3.27 3.70 -10.41
N VAL A 75 -2.94 3.68 -9.11
CA VAL A 75 -1.98 2.72 -8.55
C VAL A 75 -2.64 1.87 -7.49
N ALA A 76 -2.66 0.56 -7.66
CA ALA A 76 -3.09 -0.37 -6.63
C ALA A 76 -2.13 -0.36 -5.44
N ALA A 77 -2.64 0.10 -4.31
CA ALA A 77 -1.97 0.10 -3.02
C ALA A 77 -2.07 -1.28 -2.37
N VAL A 78 -1.29 -2.23 -2.89
CA VAL A 78 -1.16 -3.61 -2.38
C VAL A 78 -0.35 -3.71 -1.07
N GLY A 79 0.07 -2.57 -0.52
CA GLY A 79 0.85 -2.44 0.70
C GLY A 79 0.46 -1.21 1.52
N SER A 80 1.44 -0.53 2.10
CA SER A 80 1.20 0.61 3.01
C SER A 80 0.63 1.88 2.36
N ASN A 81 0.61 1.98 1.01
CA ASN A 81 0.25 3.22 0.31
C ASN A 81 -1.22 3.65 0.45
N ALA A 82 -2.09 2.79 0.99
CA ALA A 82 -3.47 3.14 1.35
C ALA A 82 -3.64 3.48 2.83
N ALA A 83 -2.58 3.45 3.65
CA ALA A 83 -2.68 3.75 5.07
C ALA A 83 -2.52 5.26 5.31
N PRO A 84 -3.47 5.92 6.02
CA PRO A 84 -3.37 7.35 6.31
C PRO A 84 -2.10 7.75 7.06
N ALA A 85 -1.59 6.89 7.95
CA ALA A 85 -0.33 7.14 8.65
C ALA A 85 0.86 7.18 7.67
N GLN A 86 0.87 6.29 6.68
CA GLN A 86 1.90 6.26 5.65
C GLN A 86 1.79 7.44 4.69
N LEU A 87 0.56 7.81 4.27
CA LEU A 87 0.33 9.00 3.46
C LEU A 87 0.81 10.26 4.17
N ARG A 88 0.46 10.44 5.46
CA ARG A 88 0.97 11.56 6.26
C ARG A 88 2.50 11.57 6.36
N ARG A 89 3.12 10.40 6.47
CA ARG A 89 4.58 10.27 6.52
C ARG A 89 5.24 10.67 5.19
N LYS A 90 4.73 10.16 4.06
CA LYS A 90 5.27 10.43 2.71
C LYS A 90 5.04 11.88 2.28
N PHE A 91 3.88 12.46 2.61
CA PHE A 91 3.49 13.82 2.21
C PHE A 91 3.70 14.86 3.32
N ARG A 92 4.56 14.58 4.31
CA ARG A 92 4.76 15.44 5.50
C ARG A 92 5.07 16.91 5.18
N ASP A 93 5.76 17.16 4.06
CA ASP A 93 6.19 18.49 3.63
C ASP A 93 5.22 19.13 2.62
N HIS A 94 4.10 18.44 2.33
CA HIS A 94 3.05 18.84 1.37
C HIS A 94 1.65 18.59 1.93
N LEU A 95 1.50 18.54 3.26
CA LEU A 95 0.22 18.16 3.88
C LEU A 95 -0.88 19.18 3.62
N ASP A 96 -0.59 20.45 3.36
CA ASP A 96 -1.56 21.47 3.00
C ASP A 96 -1.87 21.52 1.50
N ASP A 97 -1.15 20.71 0.73
CA ASP A 97 -1.28 20.66 -0.72
C ASP A 97 -1.24 19.23 -1.24
N VAL A 98 -2.23 18.41 -0.86
CA VAL A 98 -2.35 17.02 -1.31
C VAL A 98 -3.80 16.58 -1.36
N ALA A 99 -4.18 15.91 -2.45
CA ALA A 99 -5.50 15.31 -2.62
C ALA A 99 -5.35 13.94 -3.29
N ILE A 100 -5.55 12.87 -2.51
CA ILE A 100 -5.40 11.48 -3.00
C ILE A 100 -6.70 10.75 -2.75
N PRO A 101 -7.56 10.62 -3.77
CA PRO A 101 -8.66 9.67 -3.72
C PRO A 101 -8.12 8.25 -3.58
N VAL A 102 -8.66 7.51 -2.61
CA VAL A 102 -8.34 6.12 -2.35
C VAL A 102 -9.63 5.31 -2.49
N ILE A 103 -9.71 4.58 -3.59
CA ILE A 103 -10.89 3.78 -3.94
C ILE A 103 -10.62 2.29 -3.68
N GLN A 104 -11.68 1.48 -3.68
CA GLN A 104 -11.55 0.04 -3.60
C GLN A 104 -11.73 -0.56 -4.99
N ILE A 105 -10.88 -1.54 -5.33
CA ILE A 105 -10.91 -2.27 -6.59
C ILE A 105 -10.78 -3.77 -6.35
N HIS A 106 -11.21 -4.57 -7.32
CA HIS A 106 -11.00 -6.01 -7.33
C HIS A 106 -10.03 -6.37 -8.45
N VAL A 107 -9.00 -7.15 -8.14
CA VAL A 107 -8.00 -7.59 -9.12
C VAL A 107 -8.16 -9.11 -9.34
N PRO A 108 -8.73 -9.53 -10.48
CA PRO A 108 -8.83 -10.95 -10.85
C PRO A 108 -7.46 -11.55 -11.11
N ASP A 109 -7.34 -12.87 -10.98
CA ASP A 109 -6.13 -13.68 -11.23
C ASP A 109 -4.90 -13.25 -10.43
N HIS A 110 -5.12 -12.61 -9.28
CA HIS A 110 -4.06 -12.14 -8.40
C HIS A 110 -4.39 -12.36 -6.93
N VAL A 111 -3.33 -12.39 -6.11
CA VAL A 111 -3.39 -12.26 -4.66
C VAL A 111 -2.32 -11.28 -4.17
N VAL A 112 -2.48 -10.79 -2.94
CA VAL A 112 -1.43 -10.02 -2.26
C VAL A 112 -0.72 -10.93 -1.25
N ALA A 113 0.60 -11.04 -1.39
CA ALA A 113 1.45 -11.86 -0.54
C ALA A 113 2.58 -11.00 0.07
N TYR A 114 3.30 -11.55 1.04
CA TYR A 114 4.51 -10.92 1.55
C TYR A 114 5.67 -11.14 0.58
N ALA A 115 6.32 -10.06 0.18
CA ALA A 115 7.52 -10.11 -0.64
C ALA A 115 8.65 -10.82 0.10
N ASN A 116 9.58 -11.44 -0.62
CA ASN A 116 10.78 -12.03 -0.02
C ASN A 116 11.86 -10.96 0.25
N ARG A 117 11.45 -9.83 0.85
CA ARG A 117 12.28 -8.65 1.12
C ARG A 117 12.12 -8.17 2.57
N ILE A 118 13.05 -7.36 3.05
CA ILE A 118 13.01 -6.73 4.38
C ILE A 118 13.12 -5.22 4.19
N ALA A 119 12.09 -4.48 4.61
CA ALA A 119 12.07 -3.02 4.52
C ALA A 119 13.00 -2.37 5.56
N VAL A 120 13.38 -1.10 5.34
CA VAL A 120 14.25 -0.33 6.23
C VAL A 120 13.76 -0.29 7.69
N TYR A 121 12.44 -0.26 7.88
CA TYR A 121 11.83 -0.25 9.21
C TYR A 121 11.46 -1.67 9.71
N GLY A 122 12.09 -2.71 9.17
CA GLY A 122 12.06 -4.08 9.69
C GLY A 122 10.85 -4.93 9.27
N SER A 123 9.83 -4.35 8.62
CA SER A 123 8.68 -5.12 8.12
C SER A 123 9.04 -5.98 6.92
N ILE A 124 8.34 -7.10 6.73
CA ILE A 124 8.30 -7.80 5.44
C ILE A 124 7.22 -7.12 4.57
N PRO A 125 7.58 -6.42 3.47
CA PRO A 125 6.62 -5.67 2.68
C PRO A 125 5.71 -6.60 1.87
N ALA A 126 4.64 -6.04 1.31
CA ALA A 126 3.69 -6.78 0.48
C ALA A 126 4.07 -6.69 -1.00
N THR A 127 3.54 -7.60 -1.81
CA THR A 127 3.66 -7.61 -3.26
C THR A 127 2.39 -8.17 -3.89
N LEU A 128 2.03 -7.69 -5.08
CA LEU A 128 1.07 -8.38 -5.92
C LEU A 128 1.71 -9.64 -6.50
N VAL A 129 0.94 -10.72 -6.61
CA VAL A 129 1.38 -12.01 -7.17
C VAL A 129 0.30 -12.53 -8.11
N GLU A 130 0.68 -12.86 -9.34
CA GLU A 130 -0.18 -13.57 -10.27
C GLU A 130 -0.57 -14.95 -9.70
N ARG A 131 -1.87 -15.22 -9.71
CA ARG A 131 -2.44 -16.48 -9.26
C ARG A 131 -3.70 -16.76 -10.08
N PRO A 132 -3.61 -17.54 -11.17
CA PRO A 132 -4.77 -17.90 -11.97
C PRO A 132 -5.90 -18.50 -11.11
N GLY A 133 -7.12 -17.98 -11.28
CA GLY A 133 -8.30 -18.33 -10.48
C GLY A 133 -8.35 -17.66 -9.10
N GLY A 134 -7.32 -16.92 -8.72
CA GLY A 134 -7.31 -16.05 -7.55
C GLY A 134 -8.09 -14.76 -7.78
N SER A 135 -8.46 -14.08 -6.71
CA SER A 135 -9.01 -12.73 -6.77
C SER A 135 -8.76 -12.01 -5.46
N VAL A 136 -8.38 -10.74 -5.52
CA VAL A 136 -8.08 -9.94 -4.32
C VAL A 136 -8.75 -8.58 -4.35
N ARG A 137 -9.25 -8.16 -3.18
CA ARG A 137 -9.74 -6.81 -2.96
C ARG A 137 -8.63 -5.93 -2.42
N VAL A 138 -8.32 -4.86 -3.13
CA VAL A 138 -7.28 -3.90 -2.77
C VAL A 138 -7.80 -2.48 -2.85
N TRP A 139 -6.99 -1.55 -2.38
CA TRP A 139 -7.24 -0.13 -2.54
C TRP A 139 -6.41 0.36 -3.71
N ALA A 140 -6.86 1.40 -4.40
CA ALA A 140 -6.07 2.11 -5.38
C ALA A 140 -6.04 3.60 -5.05
N THR A 141 -4.85 4.18 -5.12
CA THR A 141 -4.61 5.62 -4.98
C THR A 141 -4.64 6.26 -6.36
N LEU A 142 -5.35 7.38 -6.49
CA LEU A 142 -5.30 8.23 -7.67
C LEU A 142 -4.35 9.39 -7.36
N LEU A 143 -3.21 9.42 -8.04
CA LEU A 143 -2.10 10.30 -7.72
C LEU A 143 -1.88 11.26 -8.87
N THR A 144 -1.91 12.57 -8.64
CA THR A 144 -1.43 13.52 -9.65
C THR A 144 0.01 13.20 -10.05
N GLU A 145 0.50 13.73 -11.18
CA GLU A 145 1.89 13.52 -11.60
C GLU A 145 2.92 13.84 -10.49
N ARG A 146 2.69 14.95 -9.78
CA ARG A 146 3.51 15.34 -8.63
C ARG A 146 3.41 14.34 -7.49
N ASP A 147 2.19 13.97 -7.11
CA ASP A 147 1.97 13.08 -5.96
C ASP A 147 2.47 11.65 -6.25
N TYR A 148 2.44 11.23 -7.51
CA TYR A 148 3.03 9.99 -7.98
C TYR A 148 4.56 10.00 -7.85
N ALA A 149 5.21 11.12 -8.21
CA ALA A 149 6.66 11.27 -8.02
C ALA A 149 7.04 11.22 -6.51
N ILE A 150 6.27 11.88 -5.64
CA ILE A 150 6.47 11.83 -4.18
C ILE A 150 6.26 10.40 -3.66
N MET A 151 5.19 9.73 -4.10
CA MET A 151 4.88 8.35 -3.68
C MET A 151 6.03 7.38 -4.01
N ASN A 152 6.62 7.55 -5.20
CA ASN A 152 7.67 6.69 -5.76
C ASN A 152 9.08 7.01 -5.29
N GLY A 153 9.33 8.21 -4.75
CA GLY A 153 10.66 8.63 -4.31
C GLY A 153 11.29 7.75 -3.23
N THR A 154 10.52 6.84 -2.62
CA THR A 154 10.97 5.92 -1.56
C THR A 154 10.79 4.44 -1.91
N GLU A 155 10.47 4.09 -3.16
CA GLU A 155 10.09 2.71 -3.53
C GLU A 155 11.16 1.91 -4.28
N ASP A 156 12.36 2.47 -4.45
CA ASP A 156 13.51 1.83 -5.14
C ASP A 156 13.06 1.12 -6.44
N ARG A 157 12.28 1.85 -7.25
CA ARG A 157 11.68 1.33 -8.50
C ARG A 157 12.77 0.85 -9.45
N GLY A 158 12.56 -0.33 -10.03
CA GLY A 158 13.51 -0.99 -10.93
C GLY A 158 14.61 -1.79 -10.22
N GLU A 159 14.73 -1.67 -8.89
CA GLU A 159 15.68 -2.45 -8.09
C GLU A 159 14.99 -3.50 -7.20
N ILE A 160 13.86 -3.12 -6.59
CA ILE A 160 13.11 -3.99 -5.66
C ILE A 160 11.72 -4.32 -6.20
N TYR A 161 11.03 -3.30 -6.71
CA TYR A 161 9.68 -3.39 -7.25
C TYR A 161 9.62 -2.81 -8.65
N ASP A 162 8.72 -3.35 -9.46
CA ASP A 162 8.34 -2.76 -10.74
C ASP A 162 6.83 -2.51 -10.81
N GLY A 163 6.45 -1.53 -11.62
CA GLY A 163 5.06 -1.22 -11.92
C GLY A 163 4.55 -2.19 -12.98
N VAL A 164 3.62 -3.07 -12.61
CA VAL A 164 3.01 -4.01 -13.54
C VAL A 164 1.59 -3.56 -13.87
N PRO A 165 1.17 -3.60 -15.15
CA PRO A 165 -0.19 -3.26 -15.53
C PRO A 165 -1.17 -4.29 -14.95
N ILE A 166 -2.32 -3.83 -14.48
CA ILE A 166 -3.40 -4.67 -13.98
C ILE A 166 -4.74 -4.26 -14.60
N SER A 167 -5.69 -5.20 -14.62
CA SER A 167 -7.05 -4.96 -15.15
C SER A 167 -8.08 -5.21 -14.05
N PRO A 168 -8.30 -4.23 -13.15
CA PRO A 168 -9.28 -4.39 -12.09
C PRO A 168 -10.72 -4.30 -12.59
N ILE A 169 -11.63 -4.82 -11.76
CA ILE A 169 -13.08 -4.69 -11.91
C ILE A 169 -13.68 -3.95 -10.71
N HIS A 170 -14.95 -3.57 -10.83
CA HIS A 170 -15.67 -2.72 -9.86
C HIS A 170 -15.03 -1.34 -9.67
N VAL A 171 -14.52 -0.77 -10.76
CA VAL A 171 -13.91 0.56 -10.80
C VAL A 171 -14.99 1.62 -11.02
N PRO A 172 -14.97 2.76 -10.30
CA PRO A 172 -15.80 3.93 -10.62
C PRO A 172 -15.65 4.39 -12.07
N GLU A 173 -16.76 4.75 -12.73
CA GLU A 173 -16.80 5.14 -14.16
C GLU A 173 -15.90 6.33 -14.50
N ALA A 174 -15.69 7.27 -13.57
CA ALA A 174 -14.82 8.41 -13.78
C ALA A 174 -13.34 8.05 -13.99
N ILE A 175 -12.94 6.80 -13.71
CA ILE A 175 -11.55 6.38 -13.81
C ILE A 175 -11.32 5.66 -15.12
N GLU A 176 -10.69 6.38 -16.04
CA GLU A 176 -10.40 5.88 -17.40
C GLU A 176 -8.95 5.43 -17.56
N ASN A 177 -8.05 5.90 -16.68
CA ASN A 177 -6.63 5.61 -16.79
C ASN A 177 -6.33 4.13 -16.50
N PRO A 178 -5.32 3.55 -17.17
CA PRO A 178 -4.88 2.20 -16.86
C PRO A 178 -4.38 2.11 -15.42
N PHE A 179 -4.57 0.95 -14.81
CA PHE A 179 -4.09 0.68 -13.47
C PHE A 179 -2.74 -0.04 -13.52
N GLU A 180 -1.88 0.29 -12.55
CA GLU A 180 -0.68 -0.48 -12.26
C GLU A 180 -0.64 -0.90 -10.78
N ALA A 181 0.22 -1.85 -10.47
CA ALA A 181 0.51 -2.30 -9.12
C ALA A 181 2.01 -2.54 -8.96
N TYR A 182 2.52 -2.44 -7.73
CA TYR A 182 3.90 -2.84 -7.45
C TYR A 182 4.00 -4.36 -7.28
N ALA A 183 4.85 -4.97 -8.10
CA ALA A 183 5.24 -6.37 -7.97
C ALA A 183 6.74 -6.47 -7.63
N CYS A 184 7.06 -7.26 -6.61
CA CYS A 184 8.43 -7.48 -6.19
C CYS A 184 9.15 -8.36 -7.22
N LEU A 185 10.30 -7.90 -7.69
CA LEU A 185 11.07 -8.56 -8.75
C LEU A 185 11.63 -9.92 -8.34
N THR A 186 11.84 -10.12 -7.04
CA THR A 186 12.46 -11.34 -6.50
C THR A 186 11.43 -12.38 -6.04
N GLY A 187 10.14 -12.04 -6.05
CA GLY A 187 9.05 -12.94 -5.69
C GLY A 187 8.48 -12.70 -4.29
N SER A 188 7.87 -13.74 -3.74
CA SER A 188 7.09 -13.67 -2.51
C SER A 188 7.27 -14.91 -1.66
N LEU A 189 7.14 -14.76 -0.35
CA LEU A 189 6.86 -15.86 0.54
C LEU A 189 5.45 -16.42 0.23
N PRO A 190 5.22 -17.73 0.37
CA PRO A 190 3.90 -18.35 0.13
C PRO A 190 2.94 -18.07 1.31
N LEU A 191 2.74 -16.78 1.63
CA LEU A 191 1.91 -16.28 2.71
C LEU A 191 1.16 -15.04 2.24
N ARG A 192 -0.18 -15.14 2.23
CA ARG A 192 -1.06 -14.04 1.86
C ARG A 192 -1.20 -13.03 3.00
N VAL A 193 -1.34 -11.77 2.62
CA VAL A 193 -1.48 -10.67 3.58
C VAL A 193 -2.93 -10.57 4.06
N SER A 194 -3.16 -10.82 5.35
CA SER A 194 -4.49 -10.82 5.97
C SER A 194 -5.29 -9.52 5.79
N ALA A 195 -4.60 -8.39 5.63
CA ALA A 195 -5.23 -7.11 5.38
C ALA A 195 -5.92 -7.02 4.01
N PHE A 196 -5.64 -7.92 3.06
CA PHE A 196 -6.20 -7.90 1.71
C PHE A 196 -7.00 -9.19 1.46
N PRO A 197 -8.33 -9.17 1.68
CA PRO A 197 -9.17 -10.34 1.48
C PRO A 197 -9.03 -10.88 0.06
N SER A 198 -8.73 -12.18 -0.05
CA SER A 198 -8.54 -12.84 -1.33
C SER A 198 -9.06 -14.28 -1.32
N GLU A 199 -9.42 -14.76 -2.49
CA GLU A 199 -9.96 -16.09 -2.75
C GLU A 199 -9.12 -16.82 -3.80
N GLY A 200 -9.41 -18.11 -4.05
CA GLY A 200 -8.76 -18.87 -5.12
C GLY A 200 -7.27 -19.16 -4.93
N CYS A 201 -6.75 -19.11 -3.70
CA CYS A 201 -5.36 -19.41 -3.40
C CYS A 201 -5.23 -20.22 -2.11
N GLY A 202 -4.55 -21.37 -2.19
CA GLY A 202 -4.34 -22.28 -1.06
C GLY A 202 -3.23 -21.85 -0.08
N TRP A 203 -2.53 -20.75 -0.35
CA TRP A 203 -1.51 -20.24 0.58
C TRP A 203 -2.16 -19.78 1.90
N PRO A 204 -1.46 -19.99 3.04
CA PRO A 204 -1.89 -19.48 4.34
C PRO A 204 -2.07 -17.96 4.31
N VAL A 205 -2.85 -17.44 5.26
CA VAL A 205 -3.12 -16.01 5.44
C VAL A 205 -2.57 -15.59 6.80
N GLY A 206 -1.85 -14.46 6.87
CA GLY A 206 -1.25 -14.00 8.12
C GLY A 206 -0.96 -12.50 8.17
N GLY A 207 -0.60 -12.03 9.36
CA GLY A 207 -0.07 -10.68 9.62
C GLY A 207 1.46 -10.65 9.51
N GLN A 208 2.06 -9.57 10.01
CA GLN A 208 3.51 -9.46 10.05
C GLN A 208 4.16 -10.55 10.90
N TRP A 209 3.54 -10.95 12.01
CA TRP A 209 4.14 -11.99 12.86
C TRP A 209 4.41 -13.30 12.09
N GLU A 210 3.44 -13.75 11.29
CA GLU A 210 3.61 -14.93 10.43
C GLU A 210 4.63 -14.68 9.31
N ALA A 211 4.68 -13.47 8.75
CA ALA A 211 5.64 -13.10 7.72
C ALA A 211 7.08 -13.09 8.23
N GLN A 212 7.33 -12.50 9.40
CA GLN A 212 8.62 -12.49 10.08
C GLN A 212 9.03 -13.93 10.43
N SER A 213 8.11 -14.74 10.96
CA SER A 213 8.35 -16.16 11.25
C SER A 213 8.71 -16.95 9.98
N ALA A 214 8.05 -16.65 8.85
CA ALA A 214 8.36 -17.27 7.57
C ALA A 214 9.75 -16.85 7.04
N ALA A 215 10.12 -15.57 7.17
CA ALA A 215 11.45 -15.08 6.80
C ALA A 215 12.56 -15.70 7.66
N ILE A 216 12.38 -15.78 8.99
CA ILE A 216 13.32 -16.42 9.92
C ILE A 216 13.59 -17.87 9.50
N ARG A 217 12.51 -18.64 9.23
CA ARG A 217 12.64 -20.03 8.75
C ARG A 217 13.32 -20.12 7.39
N ALA A 218 12.99 -19.22 6.47
CA ALA A 218 13.57 -19.21 5.12
C ALA A 218 15.08 -18.89 5.14
N LEU A 219 15.54 -18.15 6.14
CA LEU A 219 16.94 -17.80 6.37
C LEU A 219 17.69 -18.78 7.29
N ASP A 220 17.02 -19.83 7.77
CA ASP A 220 17.57 -20.80 8.73
C ASP A 220 18.17 -20.15 9.99
N LEU A 221 17.44 -19.17 10.55
CA LEU A 221 17.86 -18.42 11.74
C LEU A 221 17.19 -18.98 13.00
N ASP A 222 17.96 -19.09 14.09
CA ASP A 222 17.46 -19.41 15.42
C ASP A 222 17.20 -18.12 16.23
N LEU A 223 16.14 -17.40 15.85
CA LEU A 223 15.76 -16.12 16.45
C LEU A 223 14.25 -16.06 16.74
N SER A 224 13.88 -15.32 17.78
CA SER A 224 12.50 -14.87 17.96
C SER A 224 12.14 -13.78 16.95
N VAL A 225 10.84 -13.59 16.71
CA VAL A 225 10.35 -12.48 15.86
C VAL A 225 10.83 -11.13 16.38
N ASP A 226 10.77 -10.91 17.70
CA ASP A 226 11.17 -9.65 18.32
C ASP A 226 12.65 -9.35 18.06
N HIS A 227 13.54 -10.32 18.29
CA HIS A 227 14.97 -10.14 18.02
C HIS A 227 15.25 -9.92 16.53
N PHE A 228 14.60 -10.68 15.65
CA PHE A 228 14.79 -10.51 14.21
C PHE A 228 14.39 -9.10 13.75
N VAL A 229 13.26 -8.57 14.23
CA VAL A 229 12.82 -7.20 13.91
C VAL A 229 13.77 -6.15 14.48
N LEU A 230 14.15 -6.27 15.76
CA LEU A 230 15.03 -5.31 16.42
C LEU A 230 16.41 -5.27 15.78
N GLU A 231 17.01 -6.42 15.47
CA GLU A 231 18.30 -6.48 14.77
C GLU A 231 18.22 -5.87 13.37
N ASN A 232 17.17 -6.17 12.60
CA ASN A 232 17.01 -5.61 11.25
C ASN A 232 16.73 -4.10 11.26
N THR A 233 16.19 -3.55 12.35
CA THR A 233 15.97 -2.10 12.49
C THR A 233 17.22 -1.38 13.01
N ALA A 234 17.98 -1.99 13.92
CA ALA A 234 19.16 -1.41 14.52
C ALA A 234 20.42 -1.49 13.65
N ASP A 235 20.58 -2.55 12.84
CA ASP A 235 21.77 -2.80 12.03
C ASP A 235 21.44 -2.82 10.52
N PRO A 236 21.73 -1.71 9.80
CA PRO A 236 21.51 -1.63 8.36
C PRO A 236 22.30 -2.63 7.52
N GLU A 237 23.52 -2.98 7.93
CA GLU A 237 24.39 -3.90 7.17
C GLU A 237 23.88 -5.34 7.30
N LEU A 238 23.52 -5.74 8.53
CA LEU A 238 22.89 -7.03 8.80
C LEU A 238 21.55 -7.16 8.07
N ARG A 239 20.71 -6.11 8.10
CA ARG A 239 19.44 -6.09 7.35
C ARG A 239 19.69 -6.27 5.86
N ALA A 240 20.64 -5.55 5.26
CA ALA A 240 20.94 -5.65 3.83
C ALA A 240 21.43 -7.07 3.46
N ALA A 241 22.26 -7.69 4.29
CA ALA A 241 22.71 -9.06 4.09
C ALA A 241 21.54 -10.07 4.16
N ARG A 242 20.64 -9.91 5.14
CA ARG A 242 19.44 -10.75 5.28
C ARG A 242 18.43 -10.54 4.15
N ASP A 243 18.20 -9.29 3.73
CA ASP A 243 17.33 -8.97 2.60
C ASP A 243 17.85 -9.63 1.31
N LEU A 244 19.15 -9.52 1.03
CA LEU A 244 19.77 -10.17 -0.14
C LEU A 244 19.72 -11.70 -0.06
N ALA A 245 19.82 -12.29 1.14
CA ALA A 245 19.66 -13.72 1.32
C ALA A 245 18.20 -14.15 1.08
N LEU A 246 17.25 -13.40 1.64
CA LEU A 246 15.82 -13.69 1.54
C LEU A 246 15.32 -13.53 0.10
N SER A 247 15.86 -12.57 -0.65
CA SER A 247 15.50 -12.32 -2.04
C SER A 247 15.87 -13.46 -2.99
N LYS A 248 16.67 -14.44 -2.52
CA LYS A 248 17.06 -15.64 -3.28
C LYS A 248 16.17 -16.85 -2.97
N VAL A 249 15.30 -16.74 -1.97
CA VAL A 249 14.33 -17.77 -1.60
C VAL A 249 13.17 -17.75 -2.61
N ARG A 250 12.85 -18.91 -3.18
CA ARG A 250 11.79 -19.09 -4.18
C ARG A 250 10.63 -19.91 -3.64
#